data_AF-A0A4Q1K7E6-F1
#
_entry.id   AF-A0A4Q1K7E6-F1
#
_cell.length_a   1.000
_cell.length_b   1.000
_cell.length_c   1.000
_cell.angle_alpha   90.00
_cell.angle_beta   90.00
_cell.angle_gamma   90.00
#
_symmetry.space_group_name_H-M   'P 1'
#
loop_
_entity.id
_entity.type
_entity.pdbx_description
1 polymer ?
#
loop_
_entity_poly.entity_id
_entity_poly.type
_entity_poly.pdbx_seq_one_letter_code
_entity_poly.pdbx_strand_id
1 'polypeptide(L)'
;MTVRMTDAPGDYDEVNVEVLDVLVKGTSDTGENGWISIGTFTPQVYNLLDLTGGFNVVLANNVLVPSGNLGQIRLLLGDNNTVVKDGVTYPLNTPSAQQSGLKIKVNTILLPDITYNFLLDFDVNQSIVVEAGSSGNYNLNPVIRVVSNSTSGIIKGSVTTTPPGVQVLAAVDVNGTVVSAFTNAEGKFQINGIPAGTYTLTLTPDSTSGLLPVSIENIVVENGQATNVGVQVLE
;
A
#
# COMPACT_ATOMS: atom_id res chain seq x y z
N MET A 1 -1.85 -4.07 0.75
CA MET A 1 -1.69 -2.60 0.76
C MET A 1 -0.96 -2.19 2.03
N THR A 2 -0.07 -1.20 1.96
CA THR A 2 0.59 -0.61 3.13
C THR A 2 0.35 0.90 3.09
N VAL A 3 0.02 1.50 4.23
CA VAL A 3 -0.12 2.95 4.39
C VAL A 3 0.93 3.43 5.37
N ARG A 4 1.65 4.49 5.00
CA ARG A 4 2.69 5.13 5.79
C ARG A 4 2.41 6.62 5.91
N MET A 5 2.94 7.23 6.96
CA MET A 5 2.90 8.68 7.15
C MET A 5 4.29 9.23 7.40
N THR A 6 4.59 10.36 6.78
CA THR A 6 5.80 11.17 6.92
C THR A 6 5.41 12.63 6.96
N ASP A 7 6.37 13.51 7.24
CA ASP A 7 6.13 14.95 7.31
C ASP A 7 7.20 15.75 6.58
N ALA A 8 6.76 16.88 6.00
CA ALA A 8 7.61 17.96 5.55
C ALA A 8 7.83 18.97 6.70
N PRO A 9 9.06 19.47 6.88
CA PRO A 9 9.45 20.24 8.06
C PRO A 9 8.57 21.48 8.29
N GLY A 10 8.27 21.78 9.55
CA GLY A 10 7.56 22.99 9.99
C GLY A 10 8.25 23.72 11.13
N ASP A 11 7.83 24.97 11.37
CA ASP A 11 8.38 25.87 12.40
C ASP A 11 7.59 25.77 13.73
N TYR A 12 7.61 24.57 14.29
CA TYR A 12 7.03 24.21 15.59
C TYR A 12 8.00 23.29 16.33
N ASP A 13 7.87 23.17 17.66
CA ASP A 13 8.67 22.22 18.44
C ASP A 13 8.09 20.81 18.30
N GLU A 14 6.75 20.69 18.33
CA GLU A 14 6.01 19.44 18.14
C GLU A 14 4.66 19.71 17.49
N VAL A 15 4.19 18.75 16.69
CA VAL A 15 2.79 18.69 16.23
C VAL A 15 2.28 17.28 16.43
N ASN A 16 1.49 17.10 17.47
CA ASN A 16 1.00 15.81 17.95
C ASN A 16 -0.41 15.55 17.39
N VAL A 17 -0.56 14.44 16.66
CA VAL A 17 -1.83 14.02 16.07
C VAL A 17 -2.19 12.62 16.54
N GLU A 18 -3.35 12.48 17.18
CA GLU A 18 -3.92 11.19 17.58
C GLU A 18 -4.62 10.54 16.39
N VAL A 19 -4.14 9.38 15.97
CA VAL A 19 -4.78 8.57 14.92
C VAL A 19 -5.47 7.38 15.57
N LEU A 20 -6.78 7.29 15.37
CA LEU A 20 -7.62 6.21 15.89
C LEU A 20 -7.74 5.05 14.90
N ASP A 21 -7.86 5.36 13.60
CA ASP A 21 -8.05 4.35 12.56
C ASP A 21 -7.65 4.87 11.17
N VAL A 22 -7.39 3.95 10.24
CA VAL A 22 -7.22 4.21 8.82
C VAL A 22 -8.32 3.49 8.05
N LEU A 23 -9.09 4.25 7.27
CA LEU A 23 -10.17 3.72 6.45
C LEU A 23 -9.90 3.96 4.97
N VAL A 24 -10.44 3.09 4.12
CA VAL A 24 -10.40 3.22 2.66
C VAL A 24 -11.80 3.21 2.08
N LYS A 25 -11.94 3.86 0.93
CA LYS A 25 -13.19 3.85 0.17
C LYS A 25 -12.91 3.78 -1.33
N GLY A 26 -13.66 2.93 -2.02
CA GLY A 26 -13.46 2.68 -3.44
C GLY A 26 -13.96 3.79 -4.38
N THR A 27 -14.75 4.73 -3.87
CA THR A 27 -15.24 5.88 -4.64
C THR A 27 -14.67 7.20 -4.11
N SER A 28 -14.65 8.21 -4.96
CA SER A 28 -14.25 9.57 -4.59
C SER A 28 -15.42 10.42 -4.07
N ASP A 29 -16.59 9.81 -3.89
CA ASP A 29 -17.80 10.47 -3.41
C ASP A 29 -17.67 10.90 -1.95
N THR A 30 -18.25 12.04 -1.60
CA THR A 30 -18.14 12.64 -0.27
C THR A 30 -18.97 11.95 0.82
N GLY A 31 -19.90 11.09 0.45
CA GLY A 31 -20.79 10.40 1.39
C GLY A 31 -20.08 9.45 2.38
N GLU A 32 -20.74 9.17 3.49
CA GLU A 32 -20.19 8.38 4.61
C GLU A 32 -20.35 6.85 4.46
N ASN A 33 -20.99 6.37 3.40
CA ASN A 33 -21.13 4.93 3.16
C ASN A 33 -19.90 4.35 2.46
N GLY A 34 -19.59 3.08 2.72
CA GLY A 34 -18.59 2.30 1.99
C GLY A 34 -17.15 2.46 2.48
N TRP A 35 -16.94 3.00 3.69
CA TRP A 35 -15.64 2.97 4.35
C TRP A 35 -15.35 1.59 4.92
N ILE A 36 -14.14 1.12 4.68
CA ILE A 36 -13.62 -0.13 5.23
C ILE A 36 -12.43 0.24 6.10
N SER A 37 -12.50 -0.11 7.38
CA SER A 37 -11.33 -0.01 8.25
C SER A 37 -10.27 -1.00 7.76
N ILE A 38 -9.08 -0.47 7.51
CA ILE A 38 -7.89 -1.23 7.17
C ILE A 38 -6.87 -1.15 8.31
N GLY A 39 -7.28 -0.57 9.43
CA GLY A 39 -6.45 -0.43 10.60
C GLY A 39 -6.66 -1.55 11.60
N THR A 40 -5.57 -2.11 12.08
CA THR A 40 -5.56 -2.96 13.29
C THR A 40 -4.73 -2.25 14.33
N PHE A 41 -5.22 -1.14 14.87
CA PHE A 41 -4.46 -0.32 15.80
C PHE A 41 -5.16 -0.14 17.14
N THR A 42 -4.33 0.01 18.15
CA THR A 42 -4.63 0.80 19.34
C THR A 42 -4.42 2.28 18.95
N PRO A 43 -5.34 3.19 19.30
CA PRO A 43 -5.15 4.63 19.16
C PRO A 43 -3.76 5.09 19.61
N GLN A 44 -3.10 5.93 18.82
CA GLN A 44 -1.76 6.43 19.12
C GLN A 44 -1.58 7.87 18.67
N VAL A 45 -0.84 8.64 19.47
CA VAL A 45 -0.40 9.99 19.16
C VAL A 45 0.95 9.94 18.43
N TYR A 46 1.06 10.65 17.33
CA TYR A 46 2.29 10.80 16.55
C TYR A 46 2.71 12.26 16.55
N ASN A 47 3.95 12.54 16.96
CA ASN A 47 4.58 13.82 16.65
C ASN A 47 4.99 13.80 15.17
N LEU A 48 4.36 14.63 14.35
CA LEU A 48 4.62 14.69 12.92
C LEU A 48 6.06 15.13 12.62
N LEU A 49 6.64 15.99 13.46
CA LEU A 49 8.00 16.49 13.26
C LEU A 49 9.09 15.42 13.47
N ASP A 50 8.78 14.34 14.21
CA ASP A 50 9.66 13.15 14.32
C ASP A 50 9.73 12.36 13.00
N LEU A 51 8.80 12.61 12.08
CA LEU A 51 8.67 11.92 10.80
C LEU A 51 9.30 12.71 9.64
N THR A 52 10.12 13.72 9.94
CA THR A 52 10.87 14.49 8.95
C THR A 52 12.19 13.79 8.56
N GLY A 53 12.89 14.31 7.55
CA GLY A 53 14.22 13.79 7.18
C GLY A 53 14.26 12.37 6.59
N GLY A 54 13.12 11.88 6.09
CA GLY A 54 12.99 10.54 5.49
C GLY A 54 12.51 9.45 6.46
N PHE A 55 12.30 9.79 7.73
CA PHE A 55 11.61 8.90 8.67
C PHE A 55 10.12 8.81 8.33
N ASN A 56 9.51 7.67 8.62
CA ASN A 56 8.08 7.46 8.41
C ASN A 56 7.56 6.41 9.38
N VAL A 57 6.27 6.46 9.65
CA VAL A 57 5.57 5.49 10.46
C VAL A 57 4.62 4.65 9.61
N VAL A 58 4.45 3.38 9.97
CA VAL A 58 3.50 2.48 9.30
C VAL A 58 2.15 2.61 9.98
N LEU A 59 1.18 3.16 9.24
CA LEU A 59 -0.20 3.31 9.68
C LEU A 59 -1.11 2.17 9.23
N ALA A 60 -0.67 1.26 8.36
CA ALA A 60 -1.33 -0.01 8.05
C ALA A 60 -0.33 -0.88 7.30
N ASN A 61 -0.18 -2.15 7.67
CA ASN A 61 0.84 -3.02 7.09
C ASN A 61 0.25 -4.21 6.36
N ASN A 62 0.54 -4.31 5.06
CA ASN A 62 0.19 -5.45 4.21
C ASN A 62 -1.27 -5.93 4.32
N VAL A 63 -2.22 -4.99 4.42
CA VAL A 63 -3.64 -5.27 4.57
C VAL A 63 -4.28 -5.64 3.22
N LEU A 64 -5.15 -6.64 3.24
CA LEU A 64 -5.92 -7.04 2.06
C LEU A 64 -7.06 -6.04 1.84
N VAL A 65 -7.12 -5.49 0.64
CA VAL A 65 -8.17 -4.57 0.21
C VAL A 65 -8.74 -5.06 -1.11
N PRO A 66 -10.03 -4.83 -1.40
CA PRO A 66 -10.61 -5.19 -2.69
C PRO A 66 -9.85 -4.55 -3.85
N SER A 67 -9.60 -5.32 -4.91
CA SER A 67 -9.13 -4.77 -6.18
C SER A 67 -10.22 -3.89 -6.82
N GLY A 68 -9.81 -2.88 -7.58
CA GLY A 68 -10.70 -1.90 -8.20
C GLY A 68 -10.26 -0.48 -7.90
N ASN A 69 -11.16 0.48 -8.04
CA ASN A 69 -10.84 1.87 -7.75
C ASN A 69 -10.65 2.07 -6.24
N LEU A 70 -9.61 2.79 -5.84
CA LEU A 70 -9.38 3.36 -4.52
C LEU A 70 -9.50 4.88 -4.65
N GLY A 71 -10.66 5.41 -4.28
CA GLY A 71 -10.95 6.84 -4.39
C GLY A 71 -10.33 7.64 -3.25
N GLN A 72 -10.42 7.14 -2.01
CA GLN A 72 -10.01 7.89 -0.83
C GLN A 72 -9.39 7.00 0.26
N ILE A 73 -8.48 7.61 1.03
CA ILE A 73 -8.02 7.15 2.34
C ILE A 73 -8.53 8.15 3.38
N ARG A 74 -8.91 7.67 4.57
CA ARG A 74 -9.33 8.51 5.69
C ARG A 74 -8.48 8.18 6.92
N LEU A 75 -7.92 9.20 7.55
CA LEU A 75 -7.36 9.10 8.89
C LEU A 75 -8.44 9.55 9.87
N LEU A 76 -8.93 8.62 10.70
CA LEU A 76 -9.82 8.98 11.80
C LEU A 76 -8.95 9.53 12.93
N LEU A 77 -9.14 10.81 13.27
CA LEU A 77 -8.36 11.47 14.32
C LEU A 77 -9.14 11.45 15.64
N GLY A 78 -8.42 11.40 16.75
CA GLY A 78 -8.99 11.54 18.09
C GLY A 78 -8.99 12.99 18.56
N ASP A 79 -9.18 13.18 19.86
CA ASP A 79 -9.26 14.51 20.48
C ASP A 79 -7.92 14.95 21.10
N ASN A 80 -6.95 14.03 21.24
CA ASN A 80 -5.65 14.31 21.86
C ASN A 80 -4.64 14.89 20.85
N ASN A 81 -5.00 15.98 20.17
CA ASN A 81 -4.11 16.68 19.23
C ASN A 81 -3.56 17.97 19.86
N THR A 82 -2.25 18.22 19.72
CA THR A 82 -1.60 19.42 20.27
C THR A 82 -0.51 19.97 19.34
N VAL A 83 -0.19 21.26 19.51
CA VAL A 83 0.99 21.91 18.93
C VAL A 83 1.85 22.44 20.06
N VAL A 84 3.17 22.24 20.00
CA VAL A 84 4.13 22.86 20.90
C VAL A 84 4.89 23.93 20.14
N LYS A 85 4.90 25.15 20.68
CA LYS A 85 5.66 26.28 20.13
C LYS A 85 6.31 27.07 21.25
N ASP A 86 7.60 27.33 21.11
CA ASP A 86 8.44 27.99 22.12
C ASP A 86 8.33 27.31 23.50
N GLY A 87 8.22 25.98 23.51
CA GLY A 87 8.06 25.15 24.71
C GLY A 87 6.68 25.18 25.37
N VAL A 88 5.70 25.86 24.77
CA VAL A 88 4.32 25.94 25.29
C VAL A 88 3.40 25.04 24.47
N THR A 89 2.63 24.19 25.15
CA THR A 89 1.64 23.30 24.52
C THR A 89 0.30 23.99 24.36
N TYR A 90 -0.25 23.90 23.14
CA TYR A 90 -1.58 24.41 22.78
C TYR A 90 -2.46 23.26 22.23
N PRO A 91 -3.78 23.26 22.53
CA PRO A 91 -4.71 22.37 21.85
C PRO A 91 -4.73 22.63 20.34
N LEU A 92 -4.79 21.55 19.55
CA LEU A 92 -4.93 21.62 18.11
C LEU A 92 -6.34 21.19 17.72
N ASN A 93 -7.17 22.14 17.30
CA ASN A 93 -8.51 21.82 16.83
C ASN A 93 -8.41 21.13 15.47
N THR A 94 -9.28 20.14 15.24
CA THR A 94 -9.34 19.42 13.96
C THR A 94 -10.74 19.52 13.34
N PRO A 95 -11.24 20.73 12.97
CA PRO A 95 -12.63 20.91 12.56
C PRO A 95 -13.05 20.03 11.38
N SER A 96 -12.13 19.82 10.42
CA SER A 96 -12.34 18.94 9.28
C SER A 96 -12.35 17.45 9.64
N ALA A 97 -11.71 17.06 10.75
CA ALA A 97 -11.63 15.67 11.21
C ALA A 97 -12.71 15.30 12.25
N GLN A 98 -13.18 16.25 13.07
CA GLN A 98 -14.19 15.99 14.12
C GLN A 98 -15.56 15.54 13.58
N GLN A 99 -15.89 15.84 12.31
CA GLN A 99 -17.17 15.41 11.72
C GLN A 99 -17.08 14.09 10.94
N SER A 100 -15.92 13.79 10.32
CA SER A 100 -15.81 12.64 9.40
C SER A 100 -14.39 12.09 9.21
N GLY A 101 -13.42 12.48 10.04
CA GLY A 101 -12.00 12.18 9.85
C GLY A 101 -11.37 12.96 8.69
N LEU A 102 -10.04 12.88 8.60
CA LEU A 102 -9.26 13.51 7.54
C LEU A 102 -9.32 12.67 6.26
N LYS A 103 -10.14 13.10 5.30
CA LYS A 103 -10.29 12.45 3.99
C LYS A 103 -9.25 12.93 2.99
N ILE A 104 -8.55 11.99 2.38
CA ILE A 104 -7.45 12.20 1.44
C ILE A 104 -7.83 11.53 0.12
N LYS A 105 -7.83 12.29 -0.98
CA LYS A 105 -8.14 11.75 -2.32
C LYS A 105 -6.92 11.06 -2.90
N VAL A 106 -7.12 9.86 -3.45
CA VAL A 106 -6.07 9.00 -3.99
C VAL A 106 -6.31 8.67 -5.47
N ASN A 107 -7.55 8.32 -5.83
CA ASN A 107 -7.98 8.01 -7.20
C ASN A 107 -7.03 7.07 -7.97
N THR A 108 -6.74 5.90 -7.40
CA THR A 108 -5.83 4.90 -7.97
C THR A 108 -6.58 3.59 -8.25
N ILE A 109 -6.27 2.90 -9.36
CA ILE A 109 -6.80 1.55 -9.62
C ILE A 109 -5.86 0.53 -8.98
N LEU A 110 -6.39 -0.26 -8.06
CA LEU A 110 -5.73 -1.41 -7.45
C LEU A 110 -6.00 -2.66 -8.28
N LEU A 111 -4.95 -3.23 -8.85
CA LEU A 111 -5.03 -4.53 -9.51
C LEU A 111 -5.04 -5.64 -8.46
N PRO A 112 -5.75 -6.75 -8.72
CA PRO A 112 -5.67 -7.91 -7.86
C PRO A 112 -4.22 -8.39 -7.77
N ASP A 113 -3.86 -8.91 -6.60
CA ASP A 113 -2.58 -9.56 -6.33
C ASP A 113 -1.31 -8.70 -6.48
N ILE A 114 -1.47 -7.38 -6.61
CA ILE A 114 -0.37 -6.40 -6.56
C ILE A 114 -0.29 -5.76 -5.17
N THR A 115 0.93 -5.62 -4.67
CA THR A 115 1.20 -4.94 -3.41
C THR A 115 1.43 -3.45 -3.66
N TYR A 116 0.65 -2.61 -2.99
CA TYR A 116 0.74 -1.15 -3.07
C TYR A 116 1.23 -0.56 -1.75
N ASN A 117 2.09 0.45 -1.85
CA ASN A 117 2.51 1.30 -0.74
C ASN A 117 2.00 2.74 -0.98
N PHE A 118 1.30 3.28 0.00
CA PHE A 118 0.81 4.65 0.03
C PHE A 118 1.55 5.42 1.12
N LEU A 119 2.31 6.42 0.73
CA LEU A 119 2.92 7.37 1.64
C LEU A 119 2.07 8.64 1.69
N LEU A 120 1.57 8.96 2.88
CA LEU A 120 0.88 10.19 3.21
C LEU A 120 1.95 11.17 3.73
N ASP A 121 2.29 12.12 2.88
CA ASP A 121 3.29 13.16 3.14
C ASP A 121 2.56 14.40 3.65
N PHE A 122 2.58 14.58 4.97
CA PHE A 122 1.93 15.68 5.65
C PHE A 122 2.81 16.93 5.52
N ASP A 123 2.23 18.10 5.25
CA ASP A 123 2.98 19.36 5.27
C ASP A 123 2.56 20.14 6.51
N VAL A 124 3.22 19.91 7.65
CA VAL A 124 2.89 20.60 8.91
C VAL A 124 2.89 22.12 8.74
N ASN A 125 3.86 22.67 8.01
CA ASN A 125 3.99 24.11 7.84
C ASN A 125 2.77 24.74 7.14
N GLN A 126 2.18 24.06 6.16
CA GLN A 126 0.96 24.52 5.49
C GLN A 126 -0.32 24.08 6.21
N SER A 127 -0.23 23.04 7.03
CA SER A 127 -1.39 22.41 7.67
C SER A 127 -1.82 23.07 8.97
N ILE A 128 -0.90 23.72 9.68
CA ILE A 128 -1.20 24.40 10.94
C ILE A 128 -1.55 25.86 10.66
N VAL A 129 -2.82 26.19 10.88
CA VAL A 129 -3.35 27.55 10.72
C VAL A 129 -3.60 28.14 12.10
N VAL A 130 -3.03 29.31 12.35
CA VAL A 130 -3.39 30.13 13.51
C VAL A 130 -4.61 30.97 13.13
N GLU A 131 -5.69 30.88 13.90
CA GLU A 131 -6.85 31.73 13.67
C GLU A 131 -6.48 33.21 13.79
N ALA A 132 -6.86 34.01 12.80
CA ALA A 132 -6.68 35.46 12.85
C ALA A 132 -7.61 36.05 13.93
N GLY A 133 -7.02 36.55 15.03
CA GLY A 133 -7.76 37.20 16.12
C GLY A 133 -7.06 37.04 17.47
N SER A 134 -7.69 37.53 18.54
CA SER A 134 -7.17 37.49 19.92
C SER A 134 -7.31 36.13 20.62
N SER A 135 -7.77 35.08 19.93
CA SER A 135 -7.90 33.72 20.51
C SER A 135 -6.59 32.94 20.51
N GLY A 136 -5.71 33.13 19.52
CA GLY A 136 -4.45 32.39 19.40
C GLY A 136 -4.63 30.88 19.20
N ASN A 137 -5.80 30.44 18.77
CA ASN A 137 -6.11 29.01 18.61
C ASN A 137 -5.41 28.43 17.37
N TYR A 138 -4.88 27.21 17.52
CA TYR A 138 -4.31 26.43 16.43
C TYR A 138 -5.37 25.50 15.84
N ASN A 139 -5.54 25.54 14.52
CA ASN A 139 -6.43 24.68 13.77
C ASN A 139 -5.64 23.86 12.75
N LEU A 140 -6.03 22.59 12.60
CA LEU A 140 -5.54 21.70 11.56
C LEU A 140 -6.36 21.90 10.29
N ASN A 141 -5.74 22.49 9.26
CA ASN A 141 -6.23 22.52 7.89
C ASN A 141 -5.29 21.70 6.99
N PRO A 142 -5.39 20.37 7.02
CA PRO A 142 -4.35 19.48 6.56
C PRO A 142 -4.08 19.58 5.06
N VAL A 143 -2.81 19.78 4.72
CA VAL A 143 -2.25 19.65 3.38
C VAL A 143 -1.46 18.36 3.36
N ILE A 144 -2.00 17.35 2.66
CA ILE A 144 -1.37 16.04 2.53
C ILE A 144 -1.17 15.72 1.05
N ARG A 145 0.06 15.39 0.69
CA ARG A 145 0.40 14.79 -0.59
C ARG A 145 0.38 13.27 -0.47
N VAL A 146 -0.19 12.60 -1.46
CA VAL A 146 -0.15 11.13 -1.54
C VAL A 146 0.87 10.71 -2.58
N VAL A 147 1.78 9.83 -2.18
CA VAL A 147 2.66 9.10 -3.10
C VAL A 147 2.26 7.64 -3.06
N SER A 148 1.80 7.10 -4.19
CA SER A 148 1.43 5.70 -4.33
C SER A 148 2.40 4.98 -5.26
N ASN A 149 2.93 3.84 -4.81
CA ASN A 149 3.80 2.99 -5.60
C ASN A 149 3.30 1.55 -5.55
N SER A 150 3.21 0.89 -6.70
CA SER A 150 3.23 -0.57 -6.75
C SER A 150 4.63 -1.04 -6.34
N THR A 151 4.69 -2.12 -5.58
CA THR A 151 5.93 -2.68 -5.02
C THR A 151 6.18 -4.12 -5.48
N SER A 152 5.27 -4.66 -6.29
CA SER A 152 5.37 -5.96 -6.92
C SER A 152 4.67 -5.97 -8.28
N GLY A 153 5.00 -6.94 -9.10
CA GLY A 153 4.34 -7.34 -10.34
C GLY A 153 3.89 -8.79 -10.28
N ILE A 154 3.45 -9.29 -11.44
CA ILE A 154 2.93 -10.65 -11.64
C ILE A 154 3.70 -11.34 -12.76
N ILE A 155 3.98 -12.63 -12.63
CA ILE A 155 4.39 -13.51 -13.74
C ILE A 155 3.23 -14.46 -14.03
N LYS A 156 2.79 -14.56 -15.28
CA LYS A 156 1.72 -15.48 -15.69
C LYS A 156 2.02 -16.15 -17.01
N GLY A 157 1.39 -17.30 -17.23
CA GLY A 157 1.50 -18.04 -18.48
C GLY A 157 0.63 -19.29 -18.45
N SER A 158 0.88 -20.18 -19.40
CA SER A 158 0.27 -21.51 -19.43
C SER A 158 1.25 -22.56 -19.90
N VAL A 159 1.03 -23.79 -19.45
CA VAL A 159 1.85 -24.95 -19.79
C VAL A 159 0.97 -26.00 -20.46
N THR A 160 1.44 -26.54 -21.58
CA THR A 160 0.86 -27.72 -22.23
C THR A 160 1.83 -28.87 -22.11
N THR A 161 1.33 -30.04 -21.73
CA THR A 161 2.14 -31.24 -21.48
C THR A 161 1.75 -32.38 -22.41
N THR A 162 2.73 -33.18 -22.82
CA THR A 162 2.55 -34.46 -23.51
C THR A 162 3.24 -35.54 -22.67
N PRO A 163 2.52 -36.47 -22.01
CA PRO A 163 1.07 -36.66 -22.04
C PRO A 163 0.29 -35.53 -21.37
N PRO A 164 -0.98 -35.29 -21.76
CA PRO A 164 -1.80 -34.24 -21.17
C PRO A 164 -2.19 -34.55 -19.72
N GLY A 165 -2.52 -33.52 -18.96
CA GLY A 165 -3.01 -33.64 -17.58
C GLY A 165 -1.91 -33.72 -16.52
N VAL A 166 -0.65 -33.54 -16.90
CA VAL A 166 0.46 -33.43 -15.94
C VAL A 166 0.39 -32.07 -15.24
N GLN A 167 0.36 -32.10 -13.91
CA GLN A 167 0.46 -30.89 -13.07
C GLN A 167 1.89 -30.33 -13.13
N VAL A 168 2.01 -29.01 -13.22
CA VAL A 168 3.30 -28.32 -13.28
C VAL A 168 3.37 -27.26 -12.19
N LEU A 169 4.48 -27.23 -11.44
CA LEU A 169 4.81 -26.17 -10.50
C LEU A 169 5.63 -25.09 -11.21
N ALA A 170 5.10 -23.88 -11.27
CA ALA A 170 5.81 -22.69 -11.73
C ALA A 170 6.46 -22.00 -10.52
N ALA A 171 7.76 -21.76 -10.55
CA ALA A 171 8.51 -21.23 -9.41
C ALA A 171 9.58 -20.19 -9.82
N VAL A 172 9.76 -19.17 -9.01
CA VAL A 172 10.83 -18.16 -9.12
C VAL A 172 11.54 -18.02 -7.78
N ASP A 173 12.86 -17.84 -7.82
CA ASP A 173 13.63 -17.43 -6.63
C ASP A 173 13.60 -15.92 -6.49
N VAL A 174 13.11 -15.44 -5.34
CA VAL A 174 13.09 -14.03 -4.96
C VAL A 174 14.02 -13.86 -3.77
N ASN A 175 15.27 -13.49 -4.03
CA ASN A 175 16.30 -13.26 -3.01
C ASN A 175 16.47 -14.44 -2.04
N GLY A 176 16.53 -15.67 -2.57
CA GLY A 176 16.67 -16.90 -1.78
C GLY A 176 15.37 -17.46 -1.21
N THR A 177 14.23 -16.82 -1.52
CA THR A 177 12.89 -17.34 -1.18
C THR A 177 12.19 -17.78 -2.45
N VAL A 178 11.80 -19.05 -2.54
CA VAL A 178 11.04 -19.57 -3.66
C VAL A 178 9.58 -19.13 -3.56
N VAL A 179 9.08 -18.44 -4.59
CA VAL A 179 7.66 -18.09 -4.77
C VAL A 179 7.11 -18.93 -5.92
N SER A 180 6.00 -19.63 -5.72
CA SER A 180 5.51 -20.61 -6.69
C SER A 180 4.00 -20.72 -6.76
N ALA A 181 3.50 -21.23 -7.89
CA ALA A 181 2.10 -21.58 -8.10
C ALA A 181 1.99 -22.85 -8.97
N PHE A 182 1.01 -23.71 -8.67
CA PHE A 182 0.67 -24.81 -9.56
C PHE A 182 -0.17 -24.33 -10.74
N THR A 183 -0.02 -25.01 -11.87
CA THR A 183 -0.96 -24.87 -12.99
C THR A 183 -2.35 -25.39 -12.63
N ASN A 184 -3.38 -24.73 -13.12
CA ASN A 184 -4.76 -25.21 -13.03
C ASN A 184 -5.05 -26.32 -14.06
N ALA A 185 -6.31 -26.77 -14.15
CA ALA A 185 -6.73 -27.83 -15.07
C ALA A 185 -6.54 -27.48 -16.56
N GLU A 186 -6.53 -26.19 -16.92
CA GLU A 186 -6.22 -25.71 -18.27
C GLU A 186 -4.72 -25.41 -18.48
N GLY A 187 -3.85 -25.77 -17.52
CA GLY A 187 -2.41 -25.53 -17.60
C GLY A 187 -1.99 -24.09 -17.26
N LYS A 188 -2.89 -23.21 -16.85
CA LYS A 188 -2.58 -21.79 -16.54
C LYS A 188 -1.97 -21.63 -15.16
N PHE A 189 -0.98 -20.75 -15.03
CA PHE A 189 -0.39 -20.37 -13.74
C PHE A 189 -0.26 -18.85 -13.62
N GLN A 190 -0.20 -18.38 -12.37
CA GLN A 190 0.08 -16.99 -12.02
C GLN A 190 0.85 -16.95 -10.71
N ILE A 191 2.02 -16.30 -10.71
CA ILE A 191 2.83 -16.04 -9.52
C ILE A 191 2.74 -14.55 -9.21
N ASN A 192 2.27 -14.25 -8.00
CA ASN A 192 1.95 -12.91 -7.53
C ASN A 192 3.03 -12.35 -6.61
N GLY A 193 3.04 -11.03 -6.43
CA GLY A 193 3.87 -10.41 -5.42
C GLY A 193 5.37 -10.42 -5.73
N ILE A 194 5.75 -10.53 -7.01
CA ILE A 194 7.15 -10.58 -7.42
C ILE A 194 7.71 -9.16 -7.49
N PRO A 195 8.75 -8.77 -6.72
CA PRO A 195 9.37 -7.45 -6.83
C PRO A 195 9.84 -7.15 -8.26
N ALA A 196 9.98 -5.88 -8.62
CA ALA A 196 10.59 -5.53 -9.90
C ALA A 196 12.03 -6.05 -9.99
N GLY A 197 12.38 -6.65 -11.12
CA GLY A 197 13.66 -7.31 -11.31
C GLY A 197 13.66 -8.23 -12.52
N THR A 198 14.75 -8.97 -12.70
CA THR A 198 14.90 -9.98 -13.74
C THR A 198 15.03 -11.34 -13.09
N TYR A 199 14.16 -12.28 -13.48
CA TYR A 199 14.01 -13.58 -12.85
C TYR A 199 14.19 -14.73 -13.84
N THR A 200 14.48 -15.90 -13.29
CA THR A 200 14.36 -17.18 -13.98
C THR A 200 13.13 -17.91 -13.45
N LEU A 201 12.21 -18.25 -14.34
CA LEU A 201 11.04 -19.08 -14.02
C LEU A 201 11.38 -20.54 -14.28
N THR A 202 11.23 -21.39 -13.28
CA THR A 202 11.35 -22.83 -13.41
C THR A 202 9.96 -23.47 -13.45
N LEU A 203 9.69 -24.26 -14.48
CA LEU A 203 8.50 -25.08 -14.63
C LEU A 203 8.88 -26.53 -14.31
N THR A 204 8.36 -27.08 -13.22
CA THR A 204 8.67 -28.42 -12.73
C THR A 204 7.43 -29.30 -12.84
N PRO A 205 7.38 -30.24 -13.81
CA PRO A 205 6.31 -31.24 -13.90
C PRO A 205 6.28 -32.17 -12.70
N ASP A 206 5.13 -32.80 -12.47
CA ASP A 206 5.03 -33.91 -11.55
C ASP A 206 6.10 -34.97 -11.87
N SER A 207 6.89 -35.35 -10.87
CA SER A 207 8.01 -36.28 -11.03
C SER A 207 7.63 -37.65 -11.59
N THR A 208 6.37 -38.06 -11.46
CA THR A 208 5.84 -39.33 -11.99
C THR A 208 5.55 -39.28 -13.49
N SER A 209 5.52 -38.08 -14.10
CA SER A 209 5.24 -37.91 -15.53
C SER A 209 6.40 -38.32 -16.44
N GLY A 210 7.63 -38.37 -15.91
CA GLY A 210 8.85 -38.56 -16.70
C GLY A 210 9.32 -37.32 -17.47
N LEU A 211 8.58 -36.20 -17.41
CA LEU A 211 8.97 -34.93 -18.01
C LEU A 211 10.05 -34.23 -17.18
N LEU A 212 10.95 -33.52 -17.86
CA LEU A 212 12.03 -32.76 -17.21
C LEU A 212 11.61 -31.31 -16.92
N PRO A 213 12.16 -30.68 -15.86
CA PRO A 213 11.94 -29.26 -15.61
C PRO A 213 12.50 -28.37 -16.73
N VAL A 214 11.82 -27.25 -17.00
CA VAL A 214 12.24 -26.24 -17.98
C VAL A 214 12.47 -24.91 -17.27
N SER A 215 13.53 -24.20 -17.64
CA SER A 215 13.82 -22.85 -17.14
C SER A 215 13.65 -21.81 -18.25
N ILE A 216 13.01 -20.70 -17.91
CA ILE A 216 12.83 -19.53 -18.77
C ILE A 216 13.55 -18.37 -18.10
N GLU A 217 14.65 -17.97 -18.70
CA GLU A 217 15.51 -16.91 -18.18
C GLU A 217 15.04 -15.52 -18.63
N ASN A 218 15.60 -14.48 -18.01
CA ASN A 218 15.44 -13.08 -18.40
C ASN A 218 14.00 -12.56 -18.37
N ILE A 219 13.18 -13.09 -17.45
CA ILE A 219 11.82 -12.58 -17.24
C ILE A 219 11.89 -11.26 -16.48
N VAL A 220 11.63 -10.16 -17.18
CA VAL A 220 11.55 -8.83 -16.57
C VAL A 220 10.19 -8.66 -15.90
N VAL A 221 10.20 -8.38 -14.61
CA VAL A 221 9.03 -8.01 -13.83
C VAL A 221 9.09 -6.53 -13.53
N GLU A 222 7.99 -5.83 -13.81
CA GLU A 222 7.80 -4.42 -13.48
C GLU A 222 6.70 -4.26 -12.43
N ASN A 223 6.90 -3.32 -11.51
CA ASN A 223 5.93 -3.06 -10.45
C ASN A 223 4.57 -2.61 -11.04
N GLY A 224 3.49 -3.27 -10.62
CA GLY A 224 2.13 -2.99 -11.06
C GLY A 224 1.78 -3.56 -12.44
N GLN A 225 2.67 -4.35 -13.05
CA GLN A 225 2.44 -4.98 -14.34
C GLN A 225 2.35 -6.51 -14.22
N ALA A 226 1.72 -7.13 -15.22
CA ALA A 226 1.70 -8.58 -15.37
C ALA A 226 2.54 -9.00 -16.58
N THR A 227 3.69 -9.62 -16.32
CA THR A 227 4.56 -10.21 -17.33
C THR A 227 3.98 -11.56 -17.78
N ASN A 228 3.58 -11.64 -19.05
CA ASN A 228 3.05 -12.88 -19.64
C ASN A 228 4.17 -13.61 -20.39
N VAL A 229 4.52 -14.82 -19.94
CA VAL A 229 5.55 -15.67 -20.59
C VAL A 229 4.99 -16.57 -21.69
N GLY A 230 3.70 -16.42 -22.03
CA GLY A 230 3.05 -17.17 -23.09
C GLY A 230 2.75 -18.63 -22.74
N VAL A 231 2.63 -19.45 -23.78
CA VAL A 231 2.42 -20.90 -23.67
C VAL A 231 3.77 -21.60 -23.73
N GLN A 232 4.00 -22.52 -22.80
CA GLN A 232 5.20 -23.35 -22.72
C GLN A 232 4.83 -24.81 -22.94
N VAL A 233 5.56 -25.49 -23.82
CA VAL A 233 5.29 -26.89 -24.19
C VAL A 233 6.34 -27.78 -23.54
N LEU A 234 5.90 -28.80 -22.80
CA LEU A 234 6.74 -29.82 -22.20
C LEU A 234 6.34 -31.18 -22.78
N GLU A 235 7.30 -31.87 -23.39
CA GLU A 235 7.14 -33.15 -24.09
C GLU A 235 8.22 -34.15 -23.67
#